data_AF-A0A3E0QAR4-F1
#
_entry.id   AF-A0A3E0QAR4-F1
#
_cell.length_a   1.000
_cell.length_b   1.000
_cell.length_c   1.000
_cell.angle_alpha   90.00
_cell.angle_beta   90.00
_cell.angle_gamma   90.00
#
_symmetry.space_group_name_H-M   'P 1'
#
loop_
_entity.id
_entity.type
_entity.pdbx_description
1 polymer ?
#
loop_
_entity_poly.entity_id
_entity_poly.type
_entity_poly.pdbx_seq_one_letter_code
_entity_poly.pdbx_strand_id
1 'polypeptide(L)'
;MLSKIFLSIFIFSILYFIPQNSKANIYQLACKNKKNTTVWVFSNKRSQVILSNINNSKTKVNFSMDRKTPSSFSSNGVISGFQTRVTYNQKTSELAMLQKSLRGSNQFYKCGEPKLIKEE
;
A
#
# COMPACT_ATOMS: atom_id res chain seq x y z
N MET A 1 -17.15 -32.00 37.60
CA MET A 1 -17.17 -32.11 36.12
C MET A 1 -17.32 -30.77 35.40
N LEU A 2 -18.16 -29.83 35.89
CA LEU A 2 -18.35 -28.49 35.28
C LEU A 2 -17.06 -27.66 35.10
N SER A 3 -16.15 -27.66 36.07
CA SER A 3 -14.89 -26.88 36.00
C SER A 3 -13.99 -27.24 34.80
N LYS A 4 -13.99 -28.50 34.35
CA LYS A 4 -13.23 -28.93 33.16
C LYS A 4 -13.84 -28.42 31.85
N ILE A 5 -15.16 -28.23 31.82
CA ILE A 5 -15.89 -27.70 30.66
C ILE A 5 -15.61 -26.20 30.51
N PHE A 6 -15.62 -25.44 31.62
CA PHE A 6 -15.26 -24.01 31.60
C PHE A 6 -13.81 -23.77 31.15
N LEU A 7 -12.87 -24.62 31.58
CA LEU A 7 -11.47 -24.52 31.15
C LEU A 7 -11.32 -24.79 29.63
N SER A 8 -12.06 -25.77 29.11
CA SER A 8 -12.07 -26.09 27.67
C SER A 8 -12.61 -24.94 26.81
N ILE A 9 -13.71 -24.31 27.24
CA ILE A 9 -14.32 -23.16 26.54
C ILE A 9 -13.37 -21.94 26.56
N PHE A 10 -12.64 -21.74 27.65
CA PHE A 10 -11.65 -20.67 27.76
C PHE A 10 -10.46 -20.88 26.82
N ILE A 11 -9.99 -22.12 26.65
CA ILE A 11 -8.90 -22.44 25.72
C ILE A 11 -9.34 -22.26 24.25
N PHE A 12 -10.56 -22.65 23.89
CA PHE A 12 -11.10 -22.46 22.54
C PHE A 12 -11.30 -20.98 22.17
N SER A 13 -11.66 -20.13 23.14
CA SER A 13 -11.81 -18.69 22.90
C SER A 13 -10.48 -17.98 22.67
N ILE A 14 -9.38 -18.43 23.32
CA ILE A 14 -8.03 -17.88 23.07
C ILE A 14 -7.53 -18.20 21.65
N LEU A 15 -7.85 -19.38 21.10
CA LEU A 15 -7.45 -19.76 19.74
C LEU A 15 -8.13 -18.92 18.65
N TYR A 16 -9.33 -18.38 18.91
CA TYR A 16 -10.05 -17.52 17.97
C TYR A 16 -9.40 -16.14 17.81
N PHE A 17 -8.59 -15.71 18.78
CA PHE A 17 -7.87 -14.44 18.74
C PHE A 17 -6.47 -14.52 18.14
N ILE A 18 -6.01 -15.70 17.67
CA ILE A 18 -4.73 -15.78 16.97
C ILE A 18 -4.93 -15.15 15.58
N PRO A 19 -4.31 -13.99 15.29
CA PRO A 19 -4.41 -13.39 13.97
C PRO A 19 -3.81 -14.38 12.97
N GLN A 20 -4.58 -14.74 11.94
CA GLN A 20 -4.04 -15.51 10.83
C GLN A 20 -2.89 -14.70 10.19
N ASN A 21 -1.66 -15.14 10.48
CA ASN A 21 -0.44 -14.71 9.81
C ASN A 21 -0.44 -15.27 8.39
N SER A 22 -1.46 -14.96 7.59
CA SER A 22 -1.44 -15.26 6.16
C SER A 22 -0.32 -14.45 5.52
N LYS A 23 0.17 -14.94 4.38
CA LYS A 23 1.30 -14.30 3.77
C LYS A 23 0.99 -12.90 3.20
N ALA A 24 1.88 -11.93 3.36
CA ALA A 24 1.72 -10.58 2.82
C ALA A 24 2.51 -10.44 1.51
N ASN A 25 1.81 -10.41 0.37
CA ASN A 25 2.45 -10.17 -0.91
C ASN A 25 2.87 -8.70 -1.03
N ILE A 26 4.09 -8.48 -1.50
CA ILE A 26 4.66 -7.17 -1.78
C ILE A 26 4.86 -7.03 -3.28
N TYR A 27 4.25 -5.99 -3.84
CA TYR A 27 4.27 -5.70 -5.27
C TYR A 27 5.06 -4.42 -5.55
N GLN A 28 5.67 -4.38 -6.72
CA GLN A 28 6.36 -3.21 -7.26
C GLN A 28 5.62 -2.69 -8.49
N LEU A 29 5.47 -1.37 -8.57
CA LEU A 29 4.96 -0.64 -9.73
C LEU A 29 6.04 0.30 -10.25
N ALA A 30 6.47 0.08 -11.48
CA ALA A 30 7.28 1.05 -12.21
C ALA A 30 6.35 1.97 -13.00
N CYS A 31 6.40 3.27 -12.73
CA CYS A 31 5.51 4.27 -13.32
C CYS A 31 6.32 5.39 -13.97
N LYS A 32 5.88 5.87 -15.13
CA LYS A 32 6.56 6.95 -15.88
C LYS A 32 5.56 7.97 -16.42
N ASN A 33 6.04 9.20 -16.57
CA ASN A 33 5.42 10.21 -17.39
C ASN A 33 6.48 10.86 -18.30
N LYS A 34 6.14 11.97 -18.96
CA LYS A 34 7.07 12.66 -19.87
C LYS A 34 8.33 13.20 -19.18
N LYS A 35 8.29 13.47 -17.87
CA LYS A 35 9.36 14.15 -17.12
C LYS A 35 10.10 13.23 -16.15
N ASN A 36 9.36 12.33 -15.48
CA ASN A 36 9.85 11.57 -14.35
C ASN A 36 9.52 10.08 -14.46
N THR A 37 10.41 9.25 -13.94
CA THR A 37 10.18 7.84 -13.60
C THR A 37 10.08 7.69 -12.09
N THR A 38 9.19 6.81 -11.65
CA THR A 38 8.96 6.52 -10.23
C THR A 38 8.81 5.03 -10.01
N VAL A 39 9.27 4.56 -8.86
CA VAL A 39 9.06 3.18 -8.43
C VAL A 39 8.31 3.20 -7.12
N TRP A 40 7.21 2.46 -7.09
CA TRP A 40 6.33 2.33 -5.95
C TRP A 40 6.32 0.88 -5.49
N VAL A 41 6.27 0.67 -4.18
CA VAL A 41 6.14 -0.64 -3.56
C VAL A 41 4.88 -0.62 -2.72
N PHE A 42 4.02 -1.62 -2.84
CA PHE A 42 2.78 -1.66 -2.08
C PHE A 42 2.44 -3.06 -1.60
N SER A 43 1.66 -3.11 -0.52
CA SER A 43 1.03 -4.34 -0.05
C SER A 43 -0.38 -4.05 0.40
N ASN A 44 -1.34 -4.68 -0.28
CA ASN A 44 -2.75 -4.59 0.09
C ASN A 44 -2.98 -5.14 1.50
N LYS A 45 -2.31 -6.21 1.90
CA LYS A 45 -2.46 -6.78 3.25
C LYS A 45 -1.98 -5.80 4.34
N ARG A 46 -0.81 -5.18 4.13
CA ARG A 46 -0.22 -4.21 5.08
C ARG A 46 -0.87 -2.82 5.01
N SER A 47 -1.77 -2.58 4.05
CA SER A 47 -2.37 -1.25 3.80
C SER A 47 -1.32 -0.14 3.62
N GLN A 48 -0.21 -0.45 2.95
CA GLN A 48 0.93 0.46 2.85
C GLN A 48 1.43 0.59 1.41
N VAL A 49 1.80 1.82 1.04
CA VAL A 49 2.44 2.17 -0.23
C VAL A 49 3.71 2.96 0.08
N ILE A 50 4.78 2.71 -0.66
CA ILE A 50 6.08 3.36 -0.49
C ILE A 50 6.55 3.86 -1.85
N LEU A 51 6.81 5.15 -1.97
CA LEU A 51 7.58 5.71 -3.09
C LEU A 51 9.05 5.42 -2.83
N SER A 52 9.61 4.43 -3.52
CA SER A 52 10.99 4.01 -3.28
C SER A 52 11.98 4.90 -4.02
N ASN A 53 11.68 5.26 -5.29
CA ASN A 53 12.59 5.99 -6.16
C ASN A 53 11.88 7.03 -7.04
N ILE A 54 12.59 8.13 -7.34
CA ILE A 54 12.26 9.11 -8.38
C ILE A 54 13.51 9.29 -9.26
N ASN A 55 13.41 9.09 -10.57
CA ASN A 55 14.51 9.24 -11.53
C ASN A 55 15.80 8.52 -11.08
N ASN A 56 15.66 7.28 -10.61
CA ASN A 56 16.72 6.43 -10.01
C ASN A 56 17.26 6.91 -8.65
N SER A 57 16.96 8.12 -8.20
CA SER A 57 17.30 8.57 -6.84
C SER A 57 16.39 7.92 -5.80
N LYS A 58 16.95 7.51 -4.67
CA LYS A 58 16.24 6.84 -3.58
C LYS A 58 15.51 7.88 -2.71
N THR A 59 14.19 7.75 -2.58
CA THR A 59 13.34 8.74 -1.89
C THR A 59 12.66 8.18 -0.64
N LYS A 60 12.26 6.90 -0.63
CA LYS A 60 11.61 6.21 0.51
C LYS A 60 10.58 7.07 1.26
N VAL A 61 9.43 7.35 0.63
CA VAL A 61 8.31 8.06 1.27
C VAL A 61 7.16 7.09 1.51
N ASN A 62 6.64 7.06 2.73
CA ASN A 62 5.57 6.16 3.13
C ASN A 62 4.19 6.81 2.98
N PHE A 63 3.23 6.02 2.54
CA PHE A 63 1.82 6.37 2.40
C PHE A 63 0.97 5.25 3.03
N SER A 64 -0.09 5.64 3.72
CA SER A 64 -1.07 4.71 4.30
C SER A 64 -2.25 4.56 3.35
N MET A 65 -2.67 3.34 3.03
CA MET A 65 -3.86 3.10 2.20
C MET A 65 -5.12 3.33 3.02
N ASP A 66 -6.02 4.18 2.52
CA ASP A 66 -7.35 4.36 3.14
C ASP A 66 -8.40 3.49 2.44
N ARG A 67 -8.23 3.24 1.14
CA ARG A 67 -9.14 2.42 0.33
C ARG A 67 -8.33 1.50 -0.57
N LYS A 68 -8.74 0.24 -0.68
CA LYS A 68 -8.09 -0.76 -1.52
C LYS A 68 -9.09 -1.74 -2.08
N THR A 69 -8.84 -2.17 -3.31
CA THR A 69 -9.48 -3.30 -3.97
C THR A 69 -8.37 -4.23 -4.48
N PRO A 70 -8.68 -5.41 -5.03
CA PRO A 70 -7.67 -6.26 -5.63
C PRO A 70 -6.86 -5.59 -6.75
N SER A 71 -7.41 -4.58 -7.44
CA SER A 71 -6.82 -3.94 -8.63
C SER A 71 -6.57 -2.44 -8.49
N SER A 72 -6.86 -1.84 -7.33
CA SER A 72 -6.72 -0.39 -7.15
C SER A 72 -6.53 -0.02 -5.68
N PHE A 73 -5.94 1.14 -5.42
CA PHE A 73 -5.85 1.69 -4.08
C PHE A 73 -5.88 3.21 -4.09
N SER A 74 -6.21 3.80 -2.95
CA SER A 74 -5.99 5.19 -2.62
C SER A 74 -5.30 5.27 -1.26
N SER A 75 -4.29 6.14 -1.18
CA SER A 75 -3.43 6.28 -0.02
C SER A 75 -3.08 7.72 0.23
N ASN A 76 -2.88 8.09 1.50
CA ASN A 76 -2.45 9.43 1.90
C ASN A 76 -1.08 9.37 2.57
N GLY A 77 -0.32 10.45 2.40
CA GLY A 77 1.00 10.63 3.01
C GLY A 77 1.48 12.07 2.88
N VAL A 78 2.75 12.28 3.15
CA VAL A 78 3.39 13.60 3.05
C VAL A 78 4.66 13.48 2.23
N ILE A 79 4.79 14.32 1.19
CA ILE A 79 6.01 14.43 0.38
C ILE A 79 6.41 15.90 0.28
N SER A 80 7.68 16.18 0.57
CA SER A 80 8.21 17.55 0.59
C SER A 80 7.38 18.53 1.45
N GLY A 81 6.83 18.05 2.56
CA GLY A 81 5.98 18.84 3.48
C GLY A 81 4.52 19.02 3.04
N PHE A 82 4.10 18.48 1.89
CA PHE A 82 2.73 18.60 1.40
C PHE A 82 1.93 17.32 1.60
N GLN A 83 0.71 17.47 2.13
CA GLN A 83 -0.28 16.38 2.16
C GLN A 83 -0.55 15.91 0.74
N THR A 84 -0.40 14.61 0.51
CA THR A 84 -0.40 14.02 -0.82
C THR A 84 -1.27 12.78 -0.84
N ARG A 85 -2.19 12.74 -1.80
CA ARG A 85 -3.01 11.56 -2.10
C ARG A 85 -2.45 10.85 -3.31
N VAL A 86 -2.20 9.56 -3.19
CA VAL A 86 -1.77 8.68 -4.27
C VAL A 86 -2.88 7.68 -4.56
N THR A 87 -3.34 7.66 -5.80
CA THR A 87 -4.39 6.75 -6.28
C THR A 87 -3.86 5.95 -7.46
N TYR A 88 -3.97 4.64 -7.41
CA TYR A 88 -3.59 3.73 -8.50
C TYR A 88 -4.80 2.93 -8.99
N ASN A 89 -4.90 2.76 -10.29
CA ASN A 89 -5.90 1.91 -10.94
C ASN A 89 -5.22 1.02 -11.99
N GLN A 90 -5.22 -0.30 -11.74
CA GLN A 90 -4.63 -1.28 -12.65
C GLN A 90 -5.36 -1.36 -13.99
N LYS A 91 -6.69 -1.16 -14.01
CA LYS A 91 -7.47 -1.25 -15.26
C LYS A 91 -7.05 -0.19 -16.28
N THR A 92 -6.74 1.02 -15.81
CA THR A 92 -6.25 2.11 -16.68
C THR A 92 -4.73 2.22 -16.69
N SER A 93 -4.06 1.41 -15.87
CA SER A 93 -2.61 1.44 -15.64
C SER A 93 -2.10 2.84 -15.28
N GLU A 94 -2.86 3.55 -14.44
CA GLU A 94 -2.58 4.94 -14.06
C GLU A 94 -2.33 5.08 -12.57
N LEU A 95 -1.39 5.96 -12.24
CA LEU A 95 -1.16 6.43 -10.89
C LEU A 95 -1.23 7.96 -10.88
N ALA A 96 -2.09 8.50 -10.03
CA ALA A 96 -2.24 9.92 -9.79
C ALA A 96 -1.69 10.27 -8.40
N MET A 97 -0.83 11.29 -8.35
CA MET A 97 -0.28 11.86 -7.12
C MET A 97 -0.75 13.32 -7.04
N LEU A 98 -1.64 13.61 -6.09
CA LEU A 98 -2.28 14.91 -5.93
C LEU A 98 -1.86 15.55 -4.61
N GLN A 99 -1.29 16.75 -4.67
CA GLN A 99 -0.84 17.49 -3.49
C GLN A 99 -1.87 18.54 -3.07
N LYS A 100 -2.26 18.52 -1.79
CA LYS A 100 -3.21 19.47 -1.21
C LYS A 100 -2.47 20.73 -0.73
N SER A 101 -2.05 21.58 -1.67
CA SER A 101 -1.38 22.86 -1.40
C SER A 101 -1.52 23.80 -2.60
N LEU A 102 -1.58 25.12 -2.36
CA LEU A 102 -1.56 26.15 -3.43
C LEU A 102 -0.29 26.10 -4.28
N ARG A 103 0.84 25.70 -3.67
CA ARG A 103 2.13 25.48 -4.35
C ARG A 103 2.38 23.99 -4.67
N GLY A 104 1.38 23.15 -4.42
CA GLY A 104 1.44 21.72 -4.71
C GLY A 104 1.43 21.44 -6.20
N SER A 105 1.86 20.23 -6.56
CA SER A 105 1.82 19.73 -7.93
C SER A 105 0.97 18.47 -8.03
N ASN A 106 0.19 18.38 -9.10
CA ASN A 106 -0.51 17.16 -9.47
C ASN A 106 0.30 16.44 -10.55
N GLN A 107 0.60 15.17 -10.32
CA GLN A 107 1.41 14.36 -11.23
C GLN A 107 0.65 13.10 -11.59
N PHE A 108 0.61 12.81 -12.88
CA PHE A 108 -0.06 11.64 -13.43
C PHE A 108 0.97 10.79 -14.14
N TYR A 109 0.88 9.48 -13.94
CA TYR A 109 1.82 8.50 -14.45
C TYR A 109 1.08 7.34 -15.11
N LYS A 110 1.73 6.76 -16.12
CA LYS A 110 1.40 5.45 -16.65
C LYS A 110 2.31 4.41 -16.02
N CYS A 111 1.73 3.35 -15.49
CA CYS A 111 2.44 2.29 -14.80
C CYS A 111 2.47 1.02 -15.65
N GLY A 112 3.52 0.21 -15.47
CA GLY A 112 3.48 -1.18 -15.89
C GLY A 112 2.59 -2.01 -14.96
N GLU A 113 2.46 -3.30 -15.28
CA GLU A 113 1.77 -4.24 -14.40
C GLU A 113 2.49 -4.40 -13.06
N PRO A 114 1.74 -4.62 -11.95
CA PRO A 114 2.35 -4.91 -10.66
C PRO A 114 3.22 -6.17 -10.71
N LYS A 115 4.50 -6.04 -10.37
CA LYS A 115 5.43 -7.17 -10.26
C LYS A 115 5.49 -7.64 -8.82
N LEU A 116 5.20 -8.92 -8.55
CA LEU A 116 5.44 -9.51 -7.24
C LEU A 116 6.95 -9.56 -6.98
N ILE A 117 7.39 -8.95 -5.88
CA ILE A 117 8.82 -8.90 -5.49
C ILE A 117 9.13 -9.70 -4.23
N LYS A 118 8.13 -9.97 -3.40
CA LYS A 118 8.28 -10.79 -2.19
C LYS A 118 6.93 -11.39 -1.79
N GLU A 119 6.93 -12.68 -1.49
CA GLU A 119 5.89 -13.35 -0.71
C GLU A 119 6.38 -13.42 0.74
N GLU A 120 5.58 -13.01 1.69
CA GLU A 120 5.93 -13.08 3.12
C GLU A 120 5.05 -14.05 3.86
#